data_AF-A0A257VPR4-F1
#
_entry.id   AF-A0A257VPR4-F1
#
_cell.length_a   1.000
_cell.length_b   1.000
_cell.length_c   1.000
_cell.angle_alpha   90.00
_cell.angle_beta   90.00
_cell.angle_gamma   90.00
#
_symmetry.space_group_name_H-M   'P 1'
#
loop_
_entity.id
_entity.type
_entity.pdbx_description
1 polymer ?
#
loop_
_entity_poly.entity_id
_entity_poly.type
_entity_poly.pdbx_seq_one_letter_code
_entity_poly.pdbx_strand_id
1 'polypeptide(L)'
;METARLVDINGDGRVDLLPNGVDFAAWWEFRAKGDGVQWIRHELPQELMGHGVGSGDINGDGRVDVVGAKGWAEQSKASSDDWIWHPEFRLHRDAPIPMLVYDVDGDSDTDIVWSRGHNTGLFWLEQLQTDGQRTWLMHVIDASWSQPHTLMLVDITGDGRHEVVTGKRYLAHEGRDSGEWDPLIVCVYQFQGDSKTWKRAVLSSGGRASWDLDPKAVDLDGDGDIDLVCPG
;
A
#
# COMPACT_ATOMS: atom_id res chain seq x y z
N MET A 1 8.43 -7.63 -11.87
CA MET A 1 7.95 -7.67 -10.47
C MET A 1 8.90 -6.81 -9.66
N GLU A 2 8.40 -5.76 -9.03
CA GLU A 2 9.23 -4.88 -8.18
C GLU A 2 9.36 -5.44 -6.76
N THR A 3 8.24 -5.85 -6.16
CA THR A 3 8.19 -6.47 -4.84
C THR A 3 7.00 -7.44 -4.72
N ALA A 4 6.93 -8.15 -3.60
CA ALA A 4 5.76 -8.93 -3.18
C ALA A 4 5.42 -8.63 -1.72
N ARG A 5 4.15 -8.83 -1.35
CA ARG A 5 3.64 -8.68 0.01
C ARG A 5 3.21 -10.04 0.56
N LEU A 6 3.34 -10.19 1.87
CA LEU A 6 2.81 -11.34 2.61
C LEU A 6 1.44 -10.96 3.17
N VAL A 7 0.41 -11.71 2.79
CA VAL A 7 -0.99 -11.42 3.11
C VAL A 7 -1.71 -12.76 3.25
N ASP A 8 -2.53 -12.97 4.27
CA ASP A 8 -3.44 -14.12 4.34
C ASP A 8 -4.62 -13.87 3.41
N ILE A 9 -4.48 -14.20 2.12
CA ILE A 9 -5.43 -13.79 1.07
C ILE A 9 -6.68 -14.66 1.14
N ASN A 10 -6.53 -15.94 1.47
CA ASN A 10 -7.64 -16.89 1.51
C ASN A 10 -8.31 -16.99 2.90
N GLY A 11 -7.78 -16.30 3.92
CA GLY A 11 -8.32 -16.27 5.28
C GLY A 11 -8.11 -17.58 6.06
N ASP A 12 -7.08 -18.36 5.70
CA ASP A 12 -6.80 -19.66 6.32
C ASP A 12 -5.87 -19.58 7.55
N GLY A 13 -5.42 -18.37 7.91
CA GLY A 13 -4.53 -18.09 9.01
C GLY A 13 -3.05 -18.24 8.67
N ARG A 14 -2.68 -18.53 7.41
CA ARG A 14 -1.30 -18.55 6.92
C ARG A 14 -1.09 -17.44 5.89
N VAL A 15 0.10 -16.85 5.91
CA VAL A 15 0.45 -15.81 4.94
C VAL A 15 0.77 -16.41 3.57
N ASP A 16 0.16 -15.82 2.55
CA ASP A 16 0.36 -16.09 1.14
C ASP A 16 1.26 -15.01 0.50
N LEU A 17 1.69 -15.24 -0.74
CA LEU A 17 2.49 -14.29 -1.50
C LEU A 17 1.64 -13.55 -2.53
N LEU A 18 1.57 -12.22 -2.41
CA LEU A 18 0.94 -11.32 -3.39
C LEU A 18 2.00 -10.46 -4.09
N PRO A 19 2.46 -10.85 -5.29
CA PRO A 19 3.42 -10.06 -6.04
C PRO A 19 2.79 -8.98 -6.92
N ASN A 20 3.56 -7.91 -7.19
CA ASN A 20 3.27 -6.96 -8.26
C ASN A 20 3.75 -7.50 -9.62
N GLY A 21 2.88 -8.21 -10.33
CA GLY A 21 3.17 -8.77 -11.66
C GLY A 21 2.93 -7.77 -12.79
N VAL A 22 3.97 -7.48 -13.59
CA VAL A 22 3.86 -6.56 -14.74
C VAL A 22 3.07 -7.22 -15.88
N ASP A 23 3.36 -8.50 -16.15
CA ASP A 23 2.80 -9.27 -17.26
C ASP A 23 1.86 -10.40 -16.78
N PHE A 24 1.51 -10.41 -15.50
CA PHE A 24 0.57 -11.38 -14.91
C PHE A 24 -0.08 -10.82 -13.65
N ALA A 25 -1.24 -11.35 -13.27
CA ALA A 25 -1.88 -11.07 -11.99
C ALA A 25 -2.22 -12.41 -11.33
N ALA A 26 -1.60 -12.69 -10.19
CA ALA A 26 -1.77 -13.94 -9.46
C ALA A 26 -1.27 -13.79 -8.02
N TRP A 27 -1.70 -14.69 -7.14
CA TRP A 27 -1.13 -14.89 -5.81
C TRP A 27 -0.72 -16.35 -5.62
N TRP A 28 0.11 -16.62 -4.61
CA TRP A 28 0.60 -17.96 -4.32
C TRP A 28 0.28 -18.38 -2.89
N GLU A 29 -0.52 -19.44 -2.78
CA GLU A 29 -0.87 -20.07 -1.51
C GLU A 29 0.31 -20.87 -0.97
N PHE A 30 0.62 -20.67 0.32
CA PHE A 30 1.55 -21.54 1.02
C PHE A 30 0.87 -22.84 1.48
N ARG A 31 1.39 -23.99 1.02
CA ARG A 31 1.00 -25.32 1.55
C ARG A 31 2.20 -26.12 2.03
N ALA A 32 2.11 -26.63 3.25
CA ALA A 32 3.01 -27.66 3.75
C ALA A 32 2.75 -28.98 3.02
N LYS A 33 3.82 -29.67 2.58
CA LYS A 33 3.73 -30.97 1.91
C LYS A 33 4.81 -31.92 2.40
N GLY A 34 4.45 -32.76 3.37
CA GLY A 34 5.44 -33.55 4.11
C GLY A 34 6.44 -32.62 4.81
N ASP A 35 7.73 -32.88 4.63
CA ASP A 35 8.81 -32.02 5.14
C ASP A 35 9.16 -30.85 4.19
N GLY A 36 8.39 -30.66 3.12
CA GLY A 36 8.64 -29.65 2.09
C GLY A 36 7.56 -28.56 2.00
N VAL A 37 7.81 -27.61 1.12
CA VAL A 37 6.90 -26.50 0.80
C VAL A 37 6.37 -26.65 -0.62
N GLN A 38 5.08 -26.37 -0.81
CA GLN A 38 4.46 -26.20 -2.11
C GLN A 38 3.81 -24.82 -2.19
N TRP A 39 4.07 -24.11 -3.28
CA TRP A 39 3.37 -22.87 -3.63
C TRP A 39 2.35 -23.15 -4.72
N ILE A 40 1.08 -22.85 -4.47
CA ILE A 40 0.00 -23.03 -5.44
C ILE A 40 -0.36 -21.68 -6.02
N ARG A 41 -0.30 -21.55 -7.35
CA ARG A 41 -0.65 -20.31 -8.04
C ARG A 41 -2.16 -20.23 -8.22
N HIS A 42 -2.72 -19.09 -7.86
CA HIS A 42 -4.11 -18.72 -8.07
C HIS A 42 -4.15 -17.49 -8.97
N GLU A 43 -4.95 -17.52 -10.04
CA GLU A 43 -5.03 -16.40 -10.97
C GLU A 43 -5.93 -15.30 -10.41
N LEU A 44 -5.55 -14.05 -10.67
CA LEU A 44 -6.35 -12.86 -10.39
C LEU A 44 -6.86 -12.27 -11.72
N PRO A 45 -7.89 -11.39 -11.69
CA PRO A 45 -8.31 -10.64 -12.87
C PRO A 45 -7.12 -9.96 -13.57
N GLN A 46 -7.04 -10.08 -14.90
CA GLN A 46 -5.92 -9.54 -15.67
C GLN A 46 -5.82 -8.01 -15.60
N GLU A 47 -6.90 -7.34 -15.22
CA GLU A 47 -6.96 -5.90 -15.01
C GLU A 47 -6.03 -5.43 -13.89
N LEU A 48 -5.66 -6.32 -12.95
CA LEU A 48 -4.67 -6.09 -11.89
C LEU A 48 -3.21 -6.17 -12.38
N MET A 49 -2.96 -6.57 -13.63
CA MET A 49 -1.62 -6.54 -14.21
C MET A 49 -1.08 -5.11 -14.29
N GLY A 50 0.17 -4.90 -13.89
CA GLY A 50 0.84 -3.61 -14.03
C GLY A 50 1.67 -3.24 -12.80
N HIS A 51 1.69 -1.94 -12.48
CA HIS A 51 2.25 -1.42 -11.24
C HIS A 51 1.13 -1.10 -10.26
N GLY A 52 1.42 -1.25 -8.97
CA GLY A 52 0.51 -0.94 -7.89
C GLY A 52 -0.35 -2.15 -7.53
N VAL A 53 -0.07 -2.74 -6.38
CA VAL A 53 -0.92 -3.75 -5.76
C VAL A 53 -1.10 -3.43 -4.28
N GLY A 54 -2.34 -3.57 -3.81
CA GLY A 54 -2.73 -3.47 -2.41
C GLY A 54 -3.70 -4.59 -2.08
N SER A 55 -4.00 -4.76 -0.79
CA SER A 55 -4.93 -5.78 -0.32
C SER A 55 -5.58 -5.36 0.99
N GLY A 56 -6.88 -5.62 1.11
CA GLY A 56 -7.68 -5.33 2.31
C GLY A 56 -9.17 -5.53 2.01
N ASP A 57 -10.01 -5.45 3.03
CA ASP A 57 -11.46 -5.67 2.91
C ASP A 57 -12.14 -4.41 2.37
N ILE A 58 -12.27 -4.30 1.04
CA ILE A 58 -12.79 -3.09 0.41
C ILE A 58 -14.29 -3.00 0.68
N ASN A 59 -15.04 -4.10 0.57
CA ASN A 59 -16.49 -4.11 0.68
C ASN A 59 -17.06 -4.39 2.09
N GLY A 60 -16.22 -4.57 3.10
CA GLY A 60 -16.62 -4.76 4.49
C GLY A 60 -17.21 -6.13 4.77
N ASP A 61 -16.90 -7.14 3.95
CA ASP A 61 -17.47 -8.48 4.08
C ASP A 61 -16.59 -9.48 4.85
N GLY A 62 -15.44 -9.00 5.34
CA GLY A 62 -14.47 -9.74 6.14
C GLY A 62 -13.51 -10.59 5.32
N ARG A 63 -13.47 -10.47 3.99
CA ARG A 63 -12.50 -11.15 3.11
C ARG A 63 -11.48 -10.18 2.55
N VAL A 64 -10.33 -10.71 2.14
CA VAL A 64 -9.25 -9.90 1.58
C VAL A 64 -9.49 -9.70 0.09
N ASP A 65 -9.76 -8.46 -0.29
CA ASP A 65 -9.83 -8.02 -1.68
C ASP A 65 -8.45 -7.58 -2.18
N VAL A 66 -8.26 -7.53 -3.50
CA VAL A 66 -7.01 -7.09 -4.12
C VAL A 66 -7.25 -5.80 -4.91
N VAL A 67 -6.43 -4.79 -4.65
CA VAL A 67 -6.53 -3.46 -5.29
C VAL A 67 -5.43 -3.30 -6.33
N GLY A 68 -5.79 -2.74 -7.49
CA GLY A 68 -4.85 -2.31 -8.54
C GLY A 68 -5.11 -0.87 -8.96
N ALA A 69 -4.27 -0.32 -9.84
CA ALA A 69 -4.41 1.08 -10.27
C ALA A 69 -5.70 1.41 -11.06
N LYS A 70 -6.54 0.42 -11.41
CA LYS A 70 -7.73 0.57 -12.25
C LYS A 70 -9.03 0.12 -11.59
N GLY A 71 -9.00 -0.20 -10.30
CA GLY A 71 -10.12 -0.82 -9.58
C GLY A 71 -9.63 -1.88 -8.61
N TRP A 72 -10.55 -2.75 -8.20
CA TRP A 72 -10.28 -3.80 -7.23
C TRP A 72 -10.98 -5.11 -7.62
N ALA A 73 -10.46 -6.22 -7.11
CA ALA A 73 -11.01 -7.56 -7.28
C ALA A 73 -11.57 -8.04 -5.95
N GLU A 74 -12.87 -8.26 -5.90
CA GLU A 74 -13.58 -8.82 -4.76
C GLU A 74 -13.32 -10.32 -4.67
N GLN A 75 -12.95 -10.80 -3.48
CA GLN A 75 -12.88 -12.24 -3.24
C GLN A 75 -14.29 -12.83 -3.08
N SER A 76 -14.69 -13.75 -3.95
CA SER A 76 -15.98 -14.42 -3.88
C SER A 76 -16.06 -15.34 -2.65
N LYS A 77 -17.22 -15.39 -2.01
CA LYS A 77 -17.49 -16.34 -0.93
C LYS A 77 -17.48 -17.80 -1.39
N ALA A 78 -17.66 -18.04 -2.69
CA ALA A 78 -17.77 -19.39 -3.25
C ALA A 78 -16.42 -20.12 -3.31
N SER A 79 -15.33 -19.40 -3.51
CA SER A 79 -13.98 -19.95 -3.70
C SER A 79 -12.93 -18.84 -3.61
N SER A 80 -11.72 -19.18 -3.12
CA SER A 80 -10.54 -18.30 -3.19
C SER A 80 -10.01 -18.07 -4.62
N ASP A 81 -10.55 -18.82 -5.59
CA ASP A 81 -10.23 -18.72 -7.02
C ASP A 81 -11.25 -17.89 -7.82
N ASP A 82 -12.36 -17.50 -7.21
CA ASP A 82 -13.42 -16.76 -7.89
C ASP A 82 -13.36 -15.29 -7.48
N TRP A 83 -13.12 -14.41 -8.46
CA TRP A 83 -12.85 -12.99 -8.25
C TRP A 83 -13.78 -12.14 -9.11
N ILE A 84 -14.40 -11.12 -8.50
CA ILE A 84 -15.28 -10.18 -9.21
C ILE A 84 -14.52 -8.87 -9.39
N TRP A 85 -14.32 -8.44 -10.63
CA TRP A 85 -13.63 -7.20 -10.94
C TRP A 85 -14.55 -5.98 -10.89
N HIS A 86 -14.12 -4.95 -10.17
CA HIS A 86 -14.83 -3.68 -9.96
C HIS A 86 -13.99 -2.50 -10.46
N PRO A 87 -14.26 -1.97 -11.68
CA PRO A 87 -13.51 -0.87 -12.29
C PRO A 87 -13.95 0.51 -11.78
N GLU A 88 -13.98 0.71 -10.47
CA GLU A 88 -14.63 1.89 -9.85
C GLU A 88 -13.77 3.16 -9.85
N PHE A 89 -12.45 3.04 -10.01
CA PHE A 89 -11.53 4.18 -10.02
C PHE A 89 -10.36 3.95 -10.97
N ARG A 90 -9.61 5.02 -11.23
CA ARG A 90 -8.37 4.96 -12.02
C ARG A 90 -7.32 5.87 -11.40
N LEU A 91 -6.32 5.23 -10.81
CA LEU A 91 -5.18 5.88 -10.18
C LEU A 91 -4.12 6.24 -11.22
N HIS A 92 -3.01 6.78 -10.72
CA HIS A 92 -1.84 7.06 -11.51
C HIS A 92 -1.15 5.75 -11.94
N ARG A 93 -0.57 5.74 -13.15
CA ARG A 93 0.07 4.54 -13.73
C ARG A 93 1.33 4.10 -12.99
N ASP A 94 1.95 5.04 -12.26
CA ASP A 94 3.18 4.88 -11.49
C ASP A 94 2.90 4.66 -9.99
N ALA A 95 1.71 4.13 -9.64
CA ALA A 95 1.42 3.68 -8.28
C ALA A 95 2.38 2.54 -7.89
N PRO A 96 3.13 2.66 -6.78
CA PRO A 96 4.06 1.62 -6.36
C PRO A 96 3.38 0.58 -5.46
N ILE A 97 4.15 -0.39 -4.97
CA ILE A 97 3.71 -1.39 -3.97
C ILE A 97 4.29 -1.06 -2.58
N PRO A 98 3.50 -1.10 -1.49
CA PRO A 98 2.07 -1.38 -1.47
C PRO A 98 1.23 -0.12 -1.73
N MET A 99 0.01 -0.33 -2.21
CA MET A 99 -1.09 0.59 -1.89
C MET A 99 -1.66 0.16 -0.54
N LEU A 100 -1.86 1.12 0.36
CA LEU A 100 -2.44 0.84 1.68
C LEU A 100 -3.95 0.80 1.55
N VAL A 101 -4.58 -0.16 2.20
CA VAL A 101 -6.03 -0.38 2.20
C VAL A 101 -6.48 -0.40 3.66
N TYR A 102 -7.11 0.68 4.12
CA TYR A 102 -7.35 0.94 5.56
C TYR A 102 -8.38 2.07 5.74
N ASP A 103 -9.16 2.04 6.82
CA ASP A 103 -10.08 3.12 7.23
C ASP A 103 -9.31 4.34 7.76
N VAL A 104 -9.06 5.34 6.91
CA VAL A 104 -8.19 6.48 7.26
C VAL A 104 -8.90 7.46 8.18
N ASP A 105 -10.20 7.70 7.96
CA ASP A 105 -10.94 8.75 8.65
C ASP A 105 -11.84 8.28 9.79
N GLY A 106 -11.92 6.96 9.99
CA GLY A 106 -12.61 6.30 11.10
C GLY A 106 -14.12 6.17 10.88
N ASP A 107 -14.60 6.29 9.64
CA ASP A 107 -16.02 6.19 9.32
C ASP A 107 -16.51 4.75 9.07
N SER A 108 -15.62 3.77 9.26
CA SER A 108 -15.84 2.33 9.10
C SER A 108 -15.99 1.85 7.66
N ASP A 109 -15.66 2.68 6.67
CA ASP A 109 -15.37 2.21 5.33
C ASP A 109 -13.86 2.14 5.04
N THR A 110 -13.50 1.45 3.98
CA THR A 110 -12.10 1.15 3.67
C THR A 110 -11.59 2.07 2.58
N ASP A 111 -10.56 2.85 2.90
CA ASP A 111 -9.93 3.76 1.96
C ASP A 111 -8.69 3.16 1.29
N ILE A 112 -8.18 3.89 0.29
CA ILE A 112 -6.93 3.55 -0.40
C ILE A 112 -5.94 4.70 -0.30
N VAL A 113 -4.74 4.46 0.23
CA VAL A 113 -3.63 5.42 0.18
C VAL A 113 -2.57 4.91 -0.78
N TRP A 114 -2.18 5.75 -1.73
CA TRP A 114 -1.15 5.41 -2.70
C TRP A 114 -0.27 6.62 -3.02
N SER A 115 0.86 6.36 -3.64
CA SER A 115 1.80 7.38 -4.03
C SER A 115 2.21 7.22 -5.49
N ARG A 116 3.10 8.08 -5.98
CA ARG A 116 3.65 7.98 -7.33
C ARG A 116 5.13 7.67 -7.25
N GLY A 117 5.48 6.39 -7.37
CA GLY A 117 6.84 5.90 -7.15
C GLY A 117 7.88 6.51 -8.10
N HIS A 118 7.46 6.99 -9.27
CA HIS A 118 8.32 7.55 -10.32
C HIS A 118 8.05 9.04 -10.59
N ASN A 119 7.29 9.70 -9.70
CA ASN A 119 6.90 11.09 -9.85
C ASN A 119 6.64 11.72 -8.47
N THR A 120 5.99 12.87 -8.44
CA THR A 120 5.59 13.56 -7.23
C THR A 120 4.13 13.25 -6.91
N GLY A 121 3.87 12.93 -5.65
CA GLY A 121 2.51 12.83 -5.13
C GLY A 121 2.28 11.64 -4.21
N LEU A 122 1.57 11.92 -3.12
CA LEU A 122 0.98 11.02 -2.16
C LEU A 122 -0.51 11.38 -2.05
N PHE A 123 -1.39 10.40 -2.14
CA PHE A 123 -2.82 10.58 -2.32
C PHE A 123 -3.62 9.62 -1.45
N TRP A 124 -4.83 10.03 -1.11
CA TRP A 124 -5.83 9.25 -0.40
C TRP A 124 -7.11 9.22 -1.24
N LEU A 125 -7.65 8.02 -1.47
CA LEU A 125 -8.93 7.79 -2.10
C LEU A 125 -9.89 7.42 -0.99
N GLU A 126 -10.69 8.41 -0.59
CA GLU A 126 -11.75 8.26 0.41
C GLU A 126 -12.91 7.49 -0.23
N GLN A 127 -13.30 6.38 0.38
CA GLN A 127 -14.52 5.69 0.04
C GLN A 127 -15.70 6.50 0.61
N LEU A 128 -16.82 6.50 -0.12
CA LEU A 128 -18.04 7.19 0.28
C LEU A 128 -19.25 6.35 -0.11
N GLN A 129 -20.34 6.53 0.61
CA GLN A 129 -21.64 5.98 0.23
C GLN A 129 -22.58 7.08 -0.26
N THR A 130 -22.85 7.12 -1.57
CA THR A 130 -23.78 8.08 -2.19
C THR A 130 -24.96 7.34 -2.82
N ASP A 131 -26.18 7.64 -2.39
CA ASP A 131 -27.42 7.01 -2.89
C ASP A 131 -27.40 5.46 -2.85
N GLY A 132 -26.74 4.90 -1.84
CA GLY A 132 -26.62 3.44 -1.67
C GLY A 132 -25.62 2.78 -2.63
N GLN A 133 -24.76 3.56 -3.28
CA GLN A 133 -23.65 3.09 -4.10
C GLN A 133 -22.33 3.62 -3.56
N ARG A 134 -21.29 2.81 -3.70
CA ARG A 134 -19.93 3.22 -3.39
C ARG A 134 -19.45 4.27 -4.40
N THR A 135 -18.90 5.35 -3.90
CA THR A 135 -18.21 6.38 -4.68
C THR A 135 -16.84 6.66 -4.06
N TRP A 136 -15.98 7.37 -4.79
CA TRP A 136 -14.59 7.58 -4.40
C TRP A 136 -14.21 9.05 -4.56
N LEU A 137 -13.65 9.66 -3.51
CA LEU A 137 -13.16 11.04 -3.52
C LEU A 137 -11.63 11.06 -3.36
N MET A 138 -10.93 11.68 -4.31
CA MET A 138 -9.47 11.76 -4.26
C MET A 138 -9.00 13.03 -3.55
N HIS A 139 -8.09 12.84 -2.59
CA HIS A 139 -7.38 13.88 -1.85
C HIS A 139 -5.88 13.83 -2.13
N VAL A 140 -5.25 15.01 -2.14
CA VAL A 140 -3.79 15.13 -2.16
C VAL A 140 -3.28 15.22 -0.73
N ILE A 141 -2.42 14.29 -0.33
CA ILE A 141 -1.73 14.31 0.97
C ILE A 141 -0.49 15.22 0.87
N ASP A 142 0.37 14.96 -0.12
CA ASP A 142 1.59 15.74 -0.36
C ASP A 142 2.01 15.63 -1.82
N ALA A 143 2.36 16.76 -2.42
CA ALA A 143 2.86 16.83 -3.79
C ALA A 143 4.11 17.73 -3.89
N SER A 144 4.90 17.80 -2.81
CA SER A 144 6.08 18.67 -2.72
C SER A 144 7.42 17.98 -2.98
N TRP A 145 7.46 16.65 -3.09
CA TRP A 145 8.69 15.88 -3.33
C TRP A 145 8.40 14.58 -4.11
N SER A 146 9.42 14.02 -4.74
CA SER A 146 9.28 12.92 -5.69
C SER A 146 9.77 11.56 -5.20
N GLN A 147 9.32 10.51 -5.88
CA GLN A 147 9.61 9.09 -5.63
C GLN A 147 9.25 8.56 -4.23
N PRO A 148 8.04 8.85 -3.70
CA PRO A 148 7.45 8.06 -2.61
C PRO A 148 7.19 6.63 -3.11
N HIS A 149 8.14 5.71 -2.96
CA HIS A 149 8.06 4.39 -3.61
C HIS A 149 7.51 3.28 -2.69
N THR A 150 7.49 3.48 -1.38
CA THR A 150 6.92 2.50 -0.45
C THR A 150 6.23 3.23 0.69
N LEU A 151 5.03 2.77 1.02
CA LEU A 151 4.21 3.28 2.11
C LEU A 151 4.19 2.27 3.26
N MET A 152 4.17 2.76 4.49
CA MET A 152 3.87 1.97 5.69
C MET A 152 2.78 2.65 6.50
N LEU A 153 1.90 1.84 7.11
CA LEU A 153 1.04 2.27 8.21
C LEU A 153 1.70 1.88 9.52
N VAL A 154 1.94 2.87 10.39
CA VAL A 154 2.65 2.69 11.65
C VAL A 154 2.03 3.62 12.69
N ASP A 155 1.60 3.08 13.83
CA ASP A 155 1.30 3.92 15.01
C ASP A 155 2.63 4.37 15.63
N ILE A 156 3.24 5.38 15.02
CA ILE A 156 4.58 5.87 15.41
C ILE A 156 4.48 6.79 16.64
N THR A 157 3.27 7.28 16.95
CA THR A 157 3.03 8.14 18.11
C THR A 157 2.59 7.38 19.35
N GLY A 158 2.21 6.11 19.22
CA GLY A 158 1.72 5.26 20.30
C GLY A 158 0.33 5.66 20.78
N ASP A 159 -0.45 6.35 19.95
CA ASP A 159 -1.77 6.87 20.32
C ASP A 159 -2.94 5.99 19.84
N GLY A 160 -2.62 4.84 19.25
CA GLY A 160 -3.55 3.87 18.71
C GLY A 160 -4.03 4.17 17.30
N ARG A 161 -3.60 5.27 16.67
CA ARG A 161 -3.91 5.60 15.28
C ARG A 161 -2.66 5.43 14.42
N HIS A 162 -2.80 4.76 13.28
CA HIS A 162 -1.70 4.59 12.35
C HIS A 162 -1.45 5.88 11.56
N GLU A 163 -0.20 6.31 11.51
CA GLU A 163 0.29 7.30 10.57
C GLU A 163 0.78 6.65 9.26
N VAL A 164 0.74 7.41 8.17
CA VAL A 164 1.38 7.02 6.91
C VAL A 164 2.84 7.48 6.95
N VAL A 165 3.77 6.54 6.86
CA VAL A 165 5.21 6.83 6.76
C VAL A 165 5.69 6.49 5.36
N THR A 166 6.37 7.44 4.73
CA THR A 166 7.00 7.23 3.44
C THR A 166 8.18 8.17 3.24
N GLY A 167 8.99 7.91 2.22
CA GLY A 167 10.10 8.75 1.86
C GLY A 167 10.55 8.50 0.44
N LYS A 168 11.61 9.20 0.09
CA LYS A 168 12.19 9.15 -1.24
C LYS A 168 13.10 7.93 -1.40
N ARG A 169 12.87 7.18 -2.48
CA ARG A 169 13.80 6.14 -2.95
C ARG A 169 15.06 6.77 -3.56
N TYR A 170 16.23 6.22 -3.25
CA TYR A 170 17.48 6.68 -3.84
C TYR A 170 17.63 6.13 -5.26
N LEU A 171 17.71 7.03 -6.23
CA LEU A 171 17.90 6.71 -7.65
C LEU A 171 17.00 5.56 -8.18
N ALA A 172 15.66 5.68 -8.04
CA ALA A 172 14.73 4.60 -8.37
C ALA A 172 14.87 4.05 -9.81
N HIS A 173 15.28 4.90 -10.77
CA HIS A 173 15.47 4.58 -12.19
C HIS A 173 16.76 5.16 -12.77
N GLU A 174 17.82 5.17 -11.95
CA GLU A 174 19.17 5.57 -12.36
C GLU A 174 19.25 6.99 -12.95
N GLY A 175 18.51 7.94 -12.37
CA GLY A 175 18.52 9.36 -12.74
C GLY A 175 17.55 9.75 -13.85
N ARG A 176 16.55 8.90 -14.16
CA ARG A 176 15.54 9.10 -15.20
C ARG A 176 14.22 9.67 -14.69
N ASP A 177 13.97 9.58 -13.39
CA ASP A 177 12.74 10.06 -12.76
C ASP A 177 12.83 11.53 -12.37
N SER A 178 11.66 12.17 -12.23
CA SER A 178 11.59 13.57 -11.83
C SER A 178 12.10 13.76 -10.40
N GLY A 179 12.90 14.81 -10.17
CA GLY A 179 13.40 15.16 -8.85
C GLY A 179 14.36 14.13 -8.25
N GLU A 180 14.92 13.20 -9.02
CA GLU A 180 15.68 12.06 -8.50
C GLU A 180 16.98 12.46 -7.78
N TRP A 181 17.57 13.59 -8.16
CA TRP A 181 18.74 14.19 -7.52
C TRP A 181 18.42 15.14 -6.36
N ASP A 182 17.15 15.40 -6.07
CA ASP A 182 16.76 16.21 -4.91
C ASP A 182 17.17 15.52 -3.60
N PRO A 183 17.30 16.26 -2.48
CA PRO A 183 17.64 15.65 -1.19
C PRO A 183 16.74 14.47 -0.84
N LEU A 184 17.33 13.42 -0.25
CA LEU A 184 16.57 12.33 0.35
C LEU A 184 15.71 12.90 1.49
N ILE A 185 14.51 12.34 1.64
CA ILE A 185 13.55 12.77 2.65
C ILE A 185 12.75 11.57 3.15
N VAL A 186 12.47 11.56 4.45
CA VAL A 186 11.53 10.63 5.10
C VAL A 186 10.54 11.47 5.88
N CYS A 187 9.26 11.20 5.67
CA CYS A 187 8.14 11.94 6.23
C CYS A 187 7.15 10.99 6.92
N VAL A 188 6.51 11.52 7.96
CA VAL A 188 5.30 10.96 8.55
C VAL A 188 4.12 11.90 8.27
N TYR A 189 2.96 11.31 8.00
CA TYR A 189 1.71 11.98 7.72
C TYR A 189 0.64 11.49 8.69
N GLN A 190 0.17 12.41 9.53
CA GLN A 190 -0.89 12.13 10.50
C GLN A 190 -2.21 12.74 10.02
N PHE A 191 -3.24 11.90 9.87
CA PHE A 191 -4.56 12.36 9.51
C PHE A 191 -5.19 13.22 10.62
N GLN A 192 -5.86 14.30 10.24
CA GLN A 192 -6.50 15.28 11.12
C GLN A 192 -8.02 15.25 10.87
N GLY A 193 -8.72 14.36 11.57
CA GLY A 193 -10.14 14.05 11.36
C GLY A 193 -11.05 15.27 11.31
N ASP A 194 -10.90 16.22 12.25
CA ASP A 194 -11.72 17.43 12.34
C ASP A 194 -11.76 18.26 11.04
N SER A 195 -10.69 18.20 10.25
CA SER A 195 -10.53 19.00 9.03
C SER A 195 -10.45 18.16 7.76
N LYS A 196 -10.40 16.83 7.88
CA LYS A 196 -10.00 15.90 6.82
C LYS A 196 -8.73 16.33 6.08
N THR A 197 -7.70 16.72 6.85
CA THR A 197 -6.38 17.11 6.31
C THR A 197 -5.26 16.26 6.88
N TRP A 198 -4.04 16.45 6.37
CA TRP A 198 -2.86 15.72 6.80
C TRP A 198 -1.82 16.66 7.41
N LYS A 199 -1.39 16.33 8.61
CA LYS A 199 -0.26 17.00 9.27
C LYS A 199 1.02 16.24 8.95
N ARG A 200 1.92 16.91 8.22
CA ARG A 200 3.25 16.36 7.89
C ARG A 200 4.29 16.70 8.95
N ALA A 201 5.13 15.72 9.30
CA ALA A 201 6.42 15.95 9.94
C ALA A 201 7.55 15.29 9.14
N VAL A 202 8.71 15.94 9.09
CA VAL A 202 9.91 15.44 8.40
C VAL A 202 10.78 14.75 9.45
N LEU A 203 11.01 13.45 9.26
CA LEU A 203 11.84 12.64 10.16
C LEU A 203 13.32 12.71 9.77
N SER A 204 13.61 12.77 8.48
CA SER A 204 14.98 12.88 7.95
C SER A 204 14.97 13.67 6.65
N SER A 205 15.96 14.53 6.43
CA SER A 205 16.12 15.25 5.16
C SER A 205 17.59 15.58 4.88
N GLY A 206 18.03 15.40 3.63
CA GLY A 206 19.40 15.70 3.19
C GLY A 206 20.48 14.77 3.75
N GLY A 207 20.09 13.74 4.50
CA GLY A 207 20.97 12.70 5.03
C GLY A 207 21.23 11.58 4.03
N ARG A 208 21.71 10.45 4.54
CA ARG A 208 21.96 9.22 3.77
C ARG A 208 20.83 8.20 3.83
N ALA A 209 19.86 8.39 4.72
CA ALA A 209 18.70 7.51 4.81
C ALA A 209 17.79 7.75 3.60
N SER A 210 17.59 6.70 2.79
CA SER A 210 16.59 6.65 1.73
C SER A 210 15.43 5.77 2.20
N TRP A 211 14.26 5.92 1.60
CA TRP A 211 13.10 5.06 1.86
C TRP A 211 12.89 4.17 0.65
N ASP A 212 13.81 3.22 0.50
CA ASP A 212 13.82 2.29 -0.64
C ASP A 212 12.76 1.18 -0.46
N LEU A 213 12.95 0.05 -1.14
CA LEU A 213 12.04 -1.08 -1.12
C LEU A 213 12.08 -1.79 0.24
N ASP A 214 10.91 -1.91 0.85
CA ASP A 214 10.65 -2.76 2.02
C ASP A 214 11.28 -2.32 3.37
N PRO A 215 11.08 -1.04 3.80
CA PRO A 215 11.47 -0.58 5.12
C PRO A 215 10.75 -1.36 6.24
N LYS A 216 11.25 -1.23 7.47
CA LYS A 216 10.67 -1.85 8.67
C LYS A 216 10.42 -0.83 9.75
N ALA A 217 9.33 -1.01 10.46
CA ALA A 217 9.00 -0.27 11.66
C ALA A 217 8.93 -1.26 12.83
N VAL A 218 9.78 -1.08 13.84
CA VAL A 218 9.92 -1.98 14.98
C VAL A 218 10.59 -1.25 16.14
N ASP A 219 10.17 -1.51 17.37
CA ASP A 219 10.93 -1.12 18.56
C ASP A 219 12.19 -1.98 18.65
N LEU A 220 13.35 -1.44 18.24
CA LEU A 220 14.58 -2.21 18.08
C LEU A 220 15.34 -2.37 19.41
N ASP A 221 15.23 -1.39 20.30
CA ASP A 221 15.97 -1.36 21.56
C ASP A 221 15.11 -1.66 22.81
N GLY A 222 13.79 -1.76 22.64
CA GLY A 222 12.84 -2.14 23.68
C GLY A 222 12.43 -0.99 24.59
N ASP A 223 12.60 0.26 24.16
CA ASP A 223 12.25 1.44 24.96
C ASP A 223 10.78 1.88 24.81
N GLY A 224 10.06 1.26 23.87
CA GLY A 224 8.64 1.45 23.63
C GLY A 224 8.30 2.49 22.55
N ASP A 225 9.28 3.17 21.95
CA ASP A 225 9.08 3.91 20.71
C ASP A 225 9.34 3.04 19.46
N ILE A 226 8.90 3.51 18.30
CA ILE A 226 9.03 2.75 17.05
C ILE A 226 10.21 3.28 16.25
N ASP A 227 11.21 2.43 16.03
CA ASP A 227 12.31 2.72 15.11
C ASP A 227 11.94 2.44 13.66
N LEU A 228 12.54 3.22 12.76
CA LEU A 228 12.44 3.04 11.32
C LEU A 228 13.75 2.53 10.73
N VAL A 229 13.76 1.29 10.25
CA VAL A 229 14.88 0.71 9.52
C VAL A 229 14.65 0.91 8.02
N CYS A 230 15.44 1.80 7.44
CA CYS A 230 15.30 2.23 6.06
C CYS A 230 16.43 1.65 5.20
N PRO A 231 16.13 0.77 4.23
CA PRO A 231 17.14 0.29 3.28
C PRO A 231 17.61 1.45 2.41
N GLY A 232 18.93 1.54 2.22
CA GLY A 232 19.65 2.64 1.59
C GLY A 232 19.85 2.47 0.09
#